data_AF-A0A151IDX9-F1
#
_entry.id   AF-A0A151IDX9-F1
#
_cell.length_a   1.000
_cell.length_b   1.000
_cell.length_c   1.000
_cell.angle_alpha   90.00
_cell.angle_beta   90.00
_cell.angle_gamma   90.00
#
_symmetry.space_group_name_H-M   'P 1'
#
loop_
_entity.id
_entity.type
_entity.pdbx_description
1 polymer ?
#
loop_
_entity_poly.entity_id
_entity_poly.type
_entity_poly.pdbx_seq_one_letter_code
_entity_poly.pdbx_strand_id
1 'polypeptide(L)'
;MFATLKNKIREEIGSDVPTVVKNVGSIRSINSKHMSQTDSTTSISDSQVSLDMCGSKEENTASPLPSILPKRENSFEIKLNEGMQLSIKDVKRFESREDEWRKCLAKKEAELLKRMEKKEEEWKVRFIETEKEWKRVIEKQEKEKRRLEEEVKKIKMAKQSLERDLKNAEEYTKKLYSFQEDAEQLKGFQTQEMAKVKHLLLAKEQEVDEKTHHLKTATAEIENLKTEVSRLRRYEDELNTVQDEMETMRHSTQREKAQLSCQLAHTEEEVRHLKDKVFVLEQRIALETNDQVTVDEKIADLMRERTLLERKLEEAHLHLSDIKTSWSGKISSLETQVGRLSRQAGEEGLERRRVEEEKERLKQRIKQLEVEVEVNNVVLATKDAKLLRMTEDIDEMAMELKQLRASVDYEVDEFKRQIVSYRDME
;
A
#
# COMPACT_ATOMS: atom_id res chain seq x y z
N MET A 1 20.72 8.88 22.51
CA MET A 1 19.65 8.68 21.50
C MET A 1 20.07 7.66 20.43
N PHE A 2 21.03 7.94 19.55
CA PHE A 2 21.42 6.98 18.48
C PHE A 2 21.85 5.59 18.95
N ALA A 3 22.62 5.48 20.05
CA ALA A 3 23.04 4.19 20.61
C ALA A 3 21.85 3.33 21.07
N THR A 4 20.81 3.96 21.65
CA THR A 4 19.61 3.29 22.13
C THR A 4 18.81 2.68 20.97
N LEU A 5 18.76 3.35 19.82
CA LEU A 5 18.10 2.83 18.61
C LEU A 5 18.87 1.66 17.99
N LYS A 6 20.21 1.73 17.93
CA LYS A 6 21.05 0.60 17.47
C LYS A 6 20.91 -0.66 18.35
N ASN A 7 20.68 -0.51 19.65
CA ASN A 7 20.43 -1.66 20.52
C ASN A 7 19.08 -2.31 20.22
N LYS A 8 18.01 -1.52 20.07
CA LYS A 8 16.66 -2.06 19.82
C LYS A 8 16.55 -2.83 18.50
N ILE A 9 17.19 -2.33 17.43
CA ILE A 9 17.23 -3.00 16.12
C ILE A 9 17.98 -4.35 16.21
N ARG A 10 19.01 -4.45 17.05
CA ARG A 10 19.75 -5.71 17.26
C ARG A 10 18.91 -6.75 18.01
N GLU A 11 18.06 -6.32 18.96
CA GLU A 11 17.12 -7.21 19.66
C GLU A 11 15.99 -7.71 18.75
N GLU A 12 15.47 -6.88 17.82
CA GLU A 12 14.38 -7.30 16.91
C GLU A 12 14.84 -8.19 15.73
N ILE A 13 16.07 -8.04 15.23
CA ILE A 13 16.49 -8.64 13.94
C ILE A 13 17.59 -9.72 14.09
N GLY A 14 18.18 -9.88 15.29
CA GLY A 14 19.07 -11.01 15.62
C GLY A 14 20.36 -11.12 14.79
N SER A 15 20.70 -10.11 14.00
CA SER A 15 21.83 -10.10 13.07
C SER A 15 22.39 -8.69 12.88
N ASP A 16 23.70 -8.57 12.64
CA ASP A 16 24.37 -7.28 12.52
C ASP A 16 24.16 -6.62 11.16
N VAL A 17 23.64 -5.39 11.16
CA VAL A 17 23.50 -4.57 9.95
C VAL A 17 24.89 -4.08 9.50
N PRO A 18 25.36 -4.44 8.29
CA PRO A 18 26.70 -4.06 7.82
C PRO A 18 26.81 -2.54 7.62
N THR A 19 27.95 -1.97 8.02
CA THR A 19 28.19 -0.53 7.92
C THR A 19 28.66 -0.16 6.52
N VAL A 20 27.85 0.61 5.78
CA VAL A 20 28.21 1.11 4.44
C VAL A 20 29.34 2.14 4.57
N VAL A 21 30.47 1.84 3.92
CA VAL A 21 31.71 2.64 3.96
C VAL A 21 31.79 3.58 2.75
N LYS A 22 32.31 4.79 2.94
CA LYS A 22 32.66 5.72 1.85
C LYS A 22 33.95 5.28 1.16
N ASN A 23 33.95 5.22 -0.17
CA ASN A 23 35.04 5.53 -1.12
C ASN A 23 34.45 5.38 -2.55
N VAL A 24 34.71 6.19 -3.59
CA VAL A 24 35.90 6.91 -4.05
C VAL A 24 36.99 5.97 -4.60
N GLY A 25 37.17 5.94 -5.93
CA GLY A 25 38.51 5.73 -6.51
C GLY A 25 38.77 4.56 -7.47
N SER A 26 38.21 4.61 -8.69
CA SER A 26 38.95 4.34 -9.94
C SER A 26 39.40 2.90 -10.32
N ILE A 27 39.91 2.81 -11.56
CA ILE A 27 40.62 1.68 -12.24
C ILE A 27 39.74 0.48 -12.67
N ARG A 28 39.83 -0.11 -13.88
CA ARG A 28 39.99 0.32 -15.30
C ARG A 28 40.20 -0.98 -16.13
N SER A 29 39.55 -1.11 -17.31
CA SER A 29 39.86 -2.11 -18.38
C SER A 29 39.45 -3.59 -18.09
N ILE A 30 39.33 -4.50 -19.08
CA ILE A 30 39.63 -4.45 -20.53
C ILE A 30 38.55 -5.22 -21.36
N ASN A 31 38.24 -4.71 -22.58
CA ASN A 31 37.76 -5.42 -23.80
C ASN A 31 36.39 -6.17 -23.83
N SER A 32 35.69 -6.27 -24.98
CA SER A 32 35.75 -5.50 -26.26
C SER A 32 34.57 -5.83 -27.21
N LYS A 33 34.40 -4.99 -28.24
CA LYS A 33 33.61 -5.16 -29.50
C LYS A 33 32.08 -4.91 -29.38
N HIS A 34 31.41 -4.24 -30.34
CA HIS A 34 31.85 -3.72 -31.65
C HIS A 34 31.27 -2.32 -31.99
N MET A 35 31.82 -1.71 -33.05
CA MET A 35 31.66 -0.34 -33.60
C MET A 35 30.21 0.11 -33.91
N SER A 36 29.86 1.40 -34.17
CA SER A 36 30.64 2.57 -34.65
C SER A 36 30.02 3.90 -34.15
N GLN A 37 30.78 4.93 -33.69
CA GLN A 37 31.32 6.11 -34.42
C GLN A 37 30.27 7.10 -34.99
N THR A 38 30.35 8.45 -34.89
CA THR A 38 31.27 9.46 -34.24
C THR A 38 30.44 10.76 -34.05
N ASP A 39 30.62 11.66 -33.05
CA ASP A 39 31.75 12.56 -32.68
C ASP A 39 32.17 13.54 -33.82
N SER A 40 32.52 14.83 -33.65
CA SER A 40 32.96 15.70 -32.52
C SER A 40 32.30 17.12 -32.65
N THR A 41 32.24 18.09 -31.71
CA THR A 41 33.27 18.87 -30.92
C THR A 41 34.43 19.43 -31.79
N THR A 42 35.14 20.57 -31.58
CA THR A 42 35.42 21.58 -30.51
C THR A 42 35.64 22.99 -31.16
N SER A 43 36.14 24.07 -30.52
CA SER A 43 35.77 24.82 -29.29
C SER A 43 36.59 26.15 -29.19
N ILE A 44 36.02 27.22 -28.60
CA ILE A 44 36.59 28.45 -27.94
C ILE A 44 37.99 29.02 -28.37
N SER A 45 38.09 30.31 -28.79
CA SER A 45 38.83 31.41 -28.08
C SER A 45 39.00 32.75 -28.86
N ASP A 46 38.55 33.85 -28.24
CA ASP A 46 39.14 35.19 -28.01
C ASP A 46 40.08 35.97 -28.98
N SER A 47 39.63 37.21 -29.28
CA SER A 47 40.33 38.52 -29.05
C SER A 47 41.21 39.23 -30.11
N GLN A 48 40.60 40.27 -30.72
CA GLN A 48 41.10 41.66 -30.95
C GLN A 48 42.24 42.03 -31.95
N VAL A 49 42.18 43.32 -32.33
CA VAL A 49 43.20 44.26 -32.87
C VAL A 49 43.31 44.45 -34.41
N SER A 50 43.56 45.72 -34.74
CA SER A 50 43.63 46.48 -36.00
C SER A 50 44.28 45.90 -37.27
N LEU A 51 43.66 46.25 -38.40
CA LEU A 51 44.22 47.05 -39.52
C LEU A 51 45.76 47.15 -39.63
N ASP A 52 46.34 46.70 -40.76
CA ASP A 52 46.90 47.60 -41.79
C ASP A 52 47.03 46.92 -43.19
N MET A 53 47.75 47.57 -44.12
CA MET A 53 47.69 47.44 -45.59
C MET A 53 48.73 46.49 -46.26
N CYS A 54 48.39 46.06 -47.48
CA CYS A 54 49.29 45.81 -48.64
C CYS A 54 49.98 44.44 -48.85
N GLY A 55 50.38 44.19 -50.11
CA GLY A 55 51.09 43.01 -50.65
C GLY A 55 50.15 41.94 -51.25
N SER A 56 50.06 41.67 -52.57
CA SER A 56 51.08 41.18 -53.55
C SER A 56 51.56 39.75 -53.26
N LYS A 57 51.83 38.86 -54.22
CA LYS A 57 51.98 38.95 -55.70
C LYS A 57 51.47 37.59 -56.30
N GLU A 58 51.75 37.04 -57.49
CA GLU A 58 52.81 37.16 -58.53
C GLU A 58 52.21 36.68 -59.89
N GLU A 59 52.45 37.38 -61.01
CA GLU A 59 53.33 36.98 -62.16
C GLU A 59 52.93 35.68 -62.89
N ASN A 60 52.89 35.62 -64.23
CA ASN A 60 53.85 36.01 -65.28
C ASN A 60 53.07 36.38 -66.58
N THR A 61 53.52 36.97 -67.70
CA THR A 61 54.76 37.60 -68.26
C THR A 61 54.35 38.22 -69.63
N ALA A 62 54.98 39.21 -70.29
CA ALA A 62 56.11 40.12 -69.99
C ALA A 62 56.07 41.34 -70.97
N SER A 63 57.06 42.23 -70.84
CA SER A 63 57.35 43.44 -71.65
C SER A 63 58.07 43.11 -73.01
N PRO A 64 58.47 44.08 -73.88
CA PRO A 64 58.40 45.55 -73.78
C PRO A 64 57.96 46.33 -75.05
N LEU A 65 57.93 47.67 -74.93
CA LEU A 65 57.91 48.64 -76.03
C LEU A 65 59.21 48.61 -76.87
N PRO A 66 59.18 49.06 -78.13
CA PRO A 66 59.70 50.42 -78.38
C PRO A 66 58.89 51.28 -79.37
N SER A 67 59.12 52.58 -79.32
CA SER A 67 58.55 53.59 -80.23
C SER A 67 59.18 53.53 -81.62
N ILE A 68 58.37 53.52 -82.69
CA ILE A 68 58.85 53.81 -84.06
C ILE A 68 57.93 54.81 -84.76
N LEU A 69 58.53 55.89 -85.26
CA LEU A 69 57.91 56.93 -86.07
C LEU A 69 58.16 56.66 -87.56
N PRO A 70 57.14 56.54 -88.42
CA PRO A 70 57.33 56.58 -89.86
C PRO A 70 57.23 58.02 -90.38
N LYS A 71 58.36 58.73 -90.36
CA LYS A 71 58.59 59.80 -91.34
C LYS A 71 58.49 59.15 -92.74
N ARG A 72 57.52 59.58 -93.56
CA ARG A 72 57.73 59.59 -95.01
C ARG A 72 57.87 61.04 -95.45
N GLU A 73 59.10 61.54 -95.32
CA GLU A 73 59.55 62.64 -96.15
C GLU A 73 59.45 62.21 -97.60
N ASN A 74 58.94 63.09 -98.47
CA ASN A 74 59.10 62.95 -99.90
C ASN A 74 59.69 64.26 -100.41
N SER A 75 61.00 64.42 -100.17
CA SER A 75 61.74 65.60 -100.59
C SER A 75 61.74 65.69 -102.11
N PHE A 76 61.28 66.83 -102.63
CA PHE A 76 61.55 67.24 -104.01
C PHE A 76 62.27 68.58 -103.95
N GLU A 77 63.61 68.52 -103.93
CA GLU A 77 64.47 69.66 -104.23
C GLU A 77 64.32 70.05 -105.70
N ILE A 78 63.27 70.82 -106.02
CA ILE A 78 63.23 71.55 -107.29
C ILE A 78 64.17 72.75 -107.15
N LYS A 79 65.40 72.56 -107.63
CA LYS A 79 66.39 73.62 -107.77
C LYS A 79 65.80 74.77 -108.57
N LEU A 80 65.95 76.00 -108.06
CA LEU A 80 65.79 77.20 -108.87
C LEU A 80 66.87 77.19 -109.95
N ASN A 81 66.47 76.91 -111.19
CA ASN A 81 67.28 77.12 -112.38
C ASN A 81 66.70 78.34 -113.11
N GLU A 82 67.55 79.28 -113.52
CA GLU A 82 67.11 80.59 -113.98
C GLU A 82 66.32 80.58 -115.30
N GLY A 83 65.42 81.57 -115.45
CA GLY A 83 65.09 82.14 -116.75
C GLY A 83 63.96 81.48 -117.56
N MET A 84 62.71 81.59 -117.10
CA MET A 84 61.56 81.59 -118.01
C MET A 84 60.41 82.45 -117.45
N GLN A 85 59.84 83.34 -118.26
CA GLN A 85 58.73 84.21 -117.84
C GLN A 85 57.41 83.42 -117.82
N LEU A 86 56.65 83.50 -116.73
CA LEU A 86 55.29 82.95 -116.63
C LEU A 86 54.23 84.06 -116.74
N SER A 87 53.10 83.74 -117.36
CA SER A 87 52.09 84.72 -117.75
C SER A 87 50.94 84.83 -116.74
N ILE A 88 50.29 86.00 -116.69
CA ILE A 88 49.09 86.29 -115.88
C ILE A 88 47.95 85.28 -116.12
N LYS A 89 47.92 84.60 -117.27
CA LYS A 89 46.94 83.54 -117.58
C LYS A 89 47.11 82.28 -116.75
N ASP A 90 48.31 81.97 -116.26
CA ASP A 90 48.59 80.70 -115.57
C ASP A 90 48.35 80.80 -114.07
N VAL A 91 48.57 81.99 -113.47
CA VAL A 91 48.14 82.29 -112.08
C VAL A 91 46.65 81.97 -111.90
N LYS A 92 45.78 82.43 -112.82
CA LYS A 92 44.34 82.14 -112.77
C LYS A 92 43.99 80.65 -112.90
N ARG A 93 44.83 79.83 -113.54
CA ARG A 93 44.66 78.36 -113.55
C ARG A 93 45.03 77.76 -112.20
N PHE A 94 46.06 78.28 -111.55
CA PHE A 94 46.45 77.85 -110.21
C PHE A 94 45.41 78.28 -109.17
N GLU A 95 44.89 79.51 -109.20
CA GLU A 95 43.78 79.96 -108.35
C GLU A 95 42.53 79.07 -108.53
N SER A 96 42.12 78.82 -109.78
CA SER A 96 40.96 77.95 -110.06
C SER A 96 41.15 76.53 -109.51
N ARG A 97 42.37 75.99 -109.63
CA ARG A 97 42.74 74.67 -109.13
C ARG A 97 42.88 74.64 -107.61
N GLU A 98 43.37 75.71 -107.01
CA GLU A 98 43.45 75.91 -105.56
C GLU A 98 42.04 75.95 -104.95
N ASP A 99 41.08 76.60 -105.62
CA ASP A 99 39.67 76.59 -105.21
C ASP A 99 38.99 75.23 -105.44
N GLU A 100 39.34 74.49 -106.49
CA GLU A 100 38.95 73.07 -106.63
C GLU A 100 39.51 72.22 -105.47
N TRP A 101 40.78 72.40 -105.11
CA TRP A 101 41.39 71.72 -103.96
C TRP A 101 40.77 72.14 -102.63
N ARG A 102 40.55 73.44 -102.37
CA ARG A 102 39.84 73.95 -101.19
C ARG A 102 38.44 73.37 -101.10
N LYS A 103 37.69 73.35 -102.20
CA LYS A 103 36.31 72.81 -102.24
C LYS A 103 36.29 71.30 -102.08
N CYS A 104 37.30 70.58 -102.57
CA CYS A 104 37.44 69.14 -102.35
C CYS A 104 37.89 68.81 -100.92
N LEU A 105 38.78 69.62 -100.33
CA LEU A 105 39.23 69.54 -98.95
C LEU A 105 38.05 69.80 -98.00
N ALA A 106 37.37 70.94 -98.13
CA ALA A 106 36.18 71.28 -97.33
C ALA A 106 35.06 70.24 -97.48
N LYS A 107 34.90 69.64 -98.65
CA LYS A 107 33.97 68.50 -98.84
C LYS A 107 34.43 67.25 -98.09
N LYS A 108 35.74 66.96 -98.03
CA LYS A 108 36.30 65.85 -97.24
C LYS A 108 36.29 66.11 -95.75
N GLU A 109 36.53 67.34 -95.32
CA GLU A 109 36.40 67.79 -93.93
C GLU A 109 34.94 67.67 -93.49
N ALA A 110 33.97 68.13 -94.28
CA ALA A 110 32.54 67.91 -94.01
C ALA A 110 32.15 66.42 -94.03
N GLU A 111 32.71 65.60 -94.91
CA GLU A 111 32.49 64.15 -94.96
C GLU A 111 33.10 63.42 -93.73
N LEU A 112 34.22 63.92 -93.20
CA LEU A 112 34.84 63.42 -91.98
C LEU A 112 34.10 63.89 -90.72
N LEU A 113 33.74 65.18 -90.66
CA LEU A 113 33.00 65.77 -89.54
C LEU A 113 31.60 65.14 -89.43
N LYS A 114 30.91 64.91 -90.55
CA LYS A 114 29.66 64.14 -90.58
C LYS A 114 29.84 62.64 -90.22
N ARG A 115 31.01 62.04 -90.48
CA ARG A 115 31.33 60.69 -89.95
C ARG A 115 31.62 60.70 -88.45
N MET A 116 32.23 61.77 -87.92
CA MET A 116 32.47 61.94 -86.49
C MET A 116 31.15 62.18 -85.76
N GLU A 117 30.35 63.14 -86.21
CA GLU A 117 28.98 63.42 -85.74
C GLU A 117 28.11 62.15 -85.74
N LYS A 118 28.10 61.38 -86.84
CA LYS A 118 27.38 60.10 -86.90
C LYS A 118 27.92 59.08 -85.89
N LYS A 119 29.24 58.98 -85.71
CA LYS A 119 29.84 58.10 -84.69
C LYS A 119 29.51 58.56 -83.27
N GLU A 120 29.55 59.85 -82.99
CA GLU A 120 29.17 60.43 -81.70
C GLU A 120 27.71 60.18 -81.39
N GLU A 121 26.81 60.33 -82.36
CA GLU A 121 25.39 60.03 -82.16
C GLU A 121 25.15 58.52 -81.98
N GLU A 122 25.82 57.67 -82.76
CA GLU A 122 25.82 56.21 -82.51
C GLU A 122 26.38 55.85 -81.12
N TRP A 123 27.38 56.59 -80.62
CA TRP A 123 27.93 56.38 -79.28
C TRP A 123 26.98 56.89 -78.18
N LYS A 124 26.29 58.03 -78.37
CA LYS A 124 25.23 58.52 -77.47
C LYS A 124 24.07 57.53 -77.41
N VAL A 125 23.61 57.04 -78.56
CA VAL A 125 22.55 56.03 -78.64
C VAL A 125 22.98 54.75 -77.94
N ARG A 126 24.16 54.18 -78.26
CA ARG A 126 24.70 53.00 -77.55
C ARG A 126 24.84 53.25 -76.04
N PHE A 127 25.30 54.42 -75.62
CA PHE A 127 25.41 54.77 -74.20
C PHE A 127 24.04 54.76 -73.53
N ILE A 128 23.05 55.46 -74.09
CA ILE A 128 21.67 55.51 -73.60
C ILE A 128 21.01 54.11 -73.60
N GLU A 129 21.28 53.27 -74.59
CA GLU A 129 20.81 51.88 -74.64
C GLU A 129 21.43 51.02 -73.54
N THR A 130 22.75 51.10 -73.33
CA THR A 130 23.41 50.40 -72.22
C THR A 130 22.94 50.93 -70.86
N GLU A 131 22.73 52.23 -70.69
CA GLU A 131 22.19 52.81 -69.45
C GLU A 131 20.76 52.31 -69.18
N LYS A 132 19.92 52.18 -70.21
CA LYS A 132 18.59 51.57 -70.14
C LYS A 132 18.62 50.08 -69.84
N GLU A 133 19.64 49.34 -70.29
CA GLU A 133 19.82 47.93 -69.91
C GLU A 133 20.29 47.80 -68.47
N TRP A 134 21.32 48.56 -68.05
CA TRP A 134 21.79 48.58 -66.66
C TRP A 134 20.66 48.95 -65.67
N LYS A 135 19.84 49.96 -65.99
CA LYS A 135 18.64 50.29 -65.19
C LYS A 135 17.64 49.13 -65.12
N ARG A 136 17.38 48.42 -66.23
CA ARG A 136 16.51 47.23 -66.24
C ARG A 136 17.11 46.02 -65.51
N VAL A 137 18.43 45.88 -65.46
CA VAL A 137 19.12 44.85 -64.68
C VAL A 137 19.03 45.15 -63.19
N ILE A 138 19.31 46.40 -62.77
CA ILE A 138 19.20 46.85 -61.38
C ILE A 138 17.75 46.71 -60.89
N GLU A 139 16.76 47.17 -61.67
CA GLU A 139 15.35 47.07 -61.29
C GLU A 139 14.88 45.60 -61.14
N LYS A 140 15.41 44.67 -61.95
CA LYS A 140 15.18 43.23 -61.78
C LYS A 140 15.82 42.72 -60.48
N GLN A 141 17.08 43.05 -60.22
CA GLN A 141 17.79 42.65 -59.00
C GLN A 141 17.15 43.21 -57.73
N GLU A 142 16.60 44.43 -57.75
CA GLU A 142 15.86 45.01 -56.62
C GLU A 142 14.48 44.38 -56.39
N LYS A 143 13.82 43.88 -57.45
CA LYS A 143 12.58 43.10 -57.33
C LYS A 143 12.86 41.69 -56.80
N GLU A 144 13.90 41.05 -57.31
CA GLU A 144 14.36 39.73 -56.87
C GLU A 144 14.84 39.76 -55.42
N LYS A 145 15.65 40.76 -55.03
CA LYS A 145 16.08 40.97 -53.64
C LYS A 145 14.89 41.12 -52.70
N ARG A 146 13.92 41.98 -53.01
CA ARG A 146 12.71 42.15 -52.17
C ARG A 146 11.90 40.86 -52.07
N ARG A 147 11.76 40.11 -53.17
CA ARG A 147 11.10 38.80 -53.16
C ARG A 147 11.82 37.83 -52.21
N LEU A 148 13.15 37.75 -52.27
CA LEU A 148 13.95 36.90 -51.38
C LEU A 148 13.87 37.37 -49.91
N GLU A 149 13.86 38.67 -49.64
CA GLU A 149 13.65 39.22 -48.29
C GLU A 149 12.26 38.86 -47.72
N GLU A 150 11.21 38.88 -48.54
CA GLU A 150 9.88 38.40 -48.17
C GLU A 150 9.83 36.88 -47.94
N GLU A 151 10.46 36.09 -48.80
CA GLU A 151 10.53 34.62 -48.66
C GLU A 151 11.31 34.23 -47.39
N VAL A 152 12.44 34.88 -47.10
CA VAL A 152 13.19 34.73 -45.85
C VAL A 152 12.33 35.13 -44.63
N LYS A 153 11.55 36.21 -44.71
CA LYS A 153 10.62 36.61 -43.64
C LYS A 153 9.53 35.56 -43.40
N LYS A 154 8.92 35.01 -44.47
CA LYS A 154 7.91 33.94 -44.41
C LYS A 154 8.51 32.67 -43.78
N ILE A 155 9.70 32.24 -44.23
CA ILE A 155 10.43 31.09 -43.68
C ILE A 155 10.76 31.29 -42.19
N LYS A 156 11.20 32.50 -41.78
CA LYS A 156 11.51 32.81 -40.38
C LYS A 156 10.27 32.72 -39.48
N MET A 157 9.11 33.22 -39.95
CA MET A 157 7.85 33.11 -39.22
C MET A 157 7.35 31.65 -39.12
N ALA A 158 7.47 30.87 -40.21
CA ALA A 158 7.12 29.46 -40.22
C ALA A 158 8.00 28.65 -39.24
N LYS A 159 9.32 28.86 -39.29
CA LYS A 159 10.28 28.26 -38.35
C LYS A 159 9.92 28.58 -36.89
N GLN A 160 9.61 29.85 -36.58
CA GLN A 160 9.18 30.25 -35.24
C GLN A 160 7.83 29.69 -34.79
N SER A 161 7.00 29.13 -35.69
CA SER A 161 5.87 28.28 -35.28
C SER A 161 6.31 26.87 -35.01
N LEU A 162 6.99 26.22 -35.96
CA LEU A 162 7.47 24.85 -35.80
C LEU A 162 8.33 24.66 -34.54
N GLU A 163 9.13 25.66 -34.13
CA GLU A 163 9.87 25.66 -32.86
C GLU A 163 8.97 25.70 -31.61
N ARG A 164 7.86 26.45 -31.64
CA ARG A 164 6.84 26.44 -30.55
C ARG A 164 6.07 25.13 -30.54
N ASP A 165 5.67 24.66 -31.71
CA ASP A 165 4.80 23.50 -31.88
C ASP A 165 5.56 22.21 -31.51
N LEU A 166 6.87 22.15 -31.83
CA LEU A 166 7.82 21.14 -31.32
C LEU A 166 7.98 21.20 -29.80
N LYS A 167 8.19 22.38 -29.21
CA LYS A 167 8.31 22.54 -27.75
C LYS A 167 7.05 22.10 -27.01
N ASN A 168 5.87 22.39 -27.56
CA ASN A 168 4.60 21.92 -27.04
C ASN A 168 4.53 20.38 -27.09
N ALA A 169 4.91 19.77 -28.22
CA ALA A 169 4.96 18.32 -28.37
C ALA A 169 5.91 17.66 -27.36
N GLU A 170 7.10 18.21 -27.14
CA GLU A 170 8.02 17.74 -26.10
C GLU A 170 7.42 17.82 -24.69
N GLU A 171 6.67 18.88 -24.37
CA GLU A 171 6.00 19.04 -23.07
C GLU A 171 4.85 18.05 -22.89
N TYR A 172 4.11 17.72 -23.94
CA TYR A 172 3.13 16.62 -23.90
C TYR A 172 3.82 15.26 -23.74
N THR A 173 4.92 15.00 -24.45
CA THR A 173 5.71 13.77 -24.30
C THR A 173 6.22 13.60 -22.87
N LYS A 174 6.74 14.66 -22.24
CA LYS A 174 7.19 14.64 -20.83
C LYS A 174 6.03 14.32 -19.87
N LYS A 175 4.84 14.87 -20.09
CA LYS A 175 3.62 14.56 -19.29
C LYS A 175 3.14 13.12 -19.46
N LEU A 176 3.24 12.56 -20.68
CA LEU A 176 2.88 11.16 -20.93
C LEU A 176 3.81 10.21 -20.17
N TYR A 177 5.12 10.48 -20.14
CA TYR A 177 6.06 9.69 -19.34
C TYR A 177 5.78 9.79 -17.84
N SER A 178 5.52 10.98 -17.28
CA SER A 178 5.18 11.09 -15.85
C SER A 178 3.89 10.35 -15.49
N PHE A 179 2.85 10.42 -16.35
CA PHE A 179 1.62 9.64 -16.13
C PHE A 179 1.84 8.13 -16.26
N GLN A 180 2.79 7.68 -17.07
CA GLN A 180 3.19 6.26 -17.12
C GLN A 180 3.90 5.86 -15.82
N GLU A 181 4.87 6.65 -15.34
CA GLU A 181 5.59 6.41 -14.08
C GLU A 181 4.63 6.37 -12.87
N ASP A 182 3.68 7.30 -12.79
CA ASP A 182 2.63 7.32 -11.76
C ASP A 182 1.73 6.08 -11.84
N ALA A 183 1.34 5.65 -13.04
CA ALA A 183 0.51 4.46 -13.25
C ALA A 183 1.25 3.15 -12.95
N GLU A 184 2.56 3.09 -13.17
CA GLU A 184 3.40 1.95 -12.80
C GLU A 184 3.64 1.89 -11.29
N GLN A 185 3.88 3.03 -10.63
CA GLN A 185 3.93 3.13 -9.17
C GLN A 185 2.60 2.67 -8.52
N LEU A 186 1.46 3.14 -9.03
CA LEU A 186 0.14 2.76 -8.52
C LEU A 186 -0.12 1.26 -8.64
N LYS A 187 0.24 0.63 -9.77
CA LYS A 187 0.19 -0.83 -9.94
C LYS A 187 1.12 -1.55 -8.97
N GLY A 188 2.30 -0.99 -8.70
CA GLY A 188 3.24 -1.50 -7.69
C GLY A 188 2.63 -1.53 -6.28
N PHE A 189 2.04 -0.42 -5.84
CA PHE A 189 1.33 -0.36 -4.55
C PHE A 189 0.14 -1.31 -4.49
N GLN A 190 -0.70 -1.36 -5.53
CA GLN A 190 -1.82 -2.31 -5.62
C GLN A 190 -1.36 -3.76 -5.52
N THR A 191 -0.25 -4.12 -6.17
CA THR A 191 0.35 -5.46 -6.08
C THR A 191 0.87 -5.76 -4.68
N GLN A 192 1.49 -4.78 -4.01
CA GLN A 192 1.98 -4.91 -2.64
C GLN A 192 0.83 -5.08 -1.63
N GLU A 193 -0.23 -4.28 -1.72
CA GLU A 193 -1.40 -4.39 -0.84
C GLU A 193 -2.15 -5.71 -1.09
N MET A 194 -2.31 -6.15 -2.34
CA MET A 194 -2.90 -7.46 -2.64
C MET A 194 -2.09 -8.61 -2.03
N ALA A 195 -0.75 -8.53 -2.07
CA ALA A 195 0.12 -9.51 -1.42
C ALA A 195 -0.02 -9.50 0.12
N LYS A 196 -0.13 -8.32 0.76
CA LYS A 196 -0.40 -8.18 2.20
C LYS A 196 -1.76 -8.78 2.58
N VAL A 197 -2.81 -8.43 1.84
CA VAL A 197 -4.18 -8.95 2.05
C VAL A 197 -4.20 -10.47 1.89
N LYS A 198 -3.55 -11.02 0.87
CA LYS A 198 -3.44 -12.47 0.66
C LYS A 198 -2.72 -13.17 1.82
N HIS A 199 -1.64 -12.58 2.35
CA HIS A 199 -0.91 -13.16 3.49
C HIS A 199 -1.74 -13.11 4.78
N LEU A 200 -2.41 -11.99 5.06
CA LEU A 200 -3.30 -11.85 6.20
C LEU A 200 -4.51 -12.79 6.13
N LEU A 201 -5.07 -13.01 4.92
CA LEU A 201 -6.16 -13.94 4.70
C LEU A 201 -5.71 -15.40 4.98
N LEU A 202 -4.57 -15.83 4.44
CA LEU A 202 -3.99 -17.15 4.72
C LEU A 202 -3.71 -17.38 6.21
N ALA A 203 -3.17 -16.36 6.90
CA ALA A 203 -2.93 -16.45 8.35
C ALA A 203 -4.25 -16.57 9.14
N LYS A 204 -5.33 -15.92 8.68
CA LYS A 204 -6.66 -16.03 9.30
C LYS A 204 -7.38 -17.34 8.98
N GLU A 205 -7.18 -17.88 7.79
CA GLU A 205 -7.66 -19.20 7.37
C GLU A 205 -7.03 -20.30 8.27
N GLN A 206 -5.70 -20.26 8.43
CA GLN A 206 -4.98 -21.15 9.37
C GLN A 206 -5.46 -20.98 10.83
N GLU A 207 -5.63 -19.76 11.32
CA GLU A 207 -6.14 -19.49 12.69
C GLU A 207 -7.56 -20.05 12.91
N VAL A 208 -8.40 -20.06 11.86
CA VAL A 208 -9.76 -20.64 11.90
C VAL A 208 -9.73 -22.17 11.89
N ASP A 209 -8.87 -22.78 11.08
CA ASP A 209 -8.68 -24.24 11.05
C ASP A 209 -8.13 -24.76 12.37
N GLU A 210 -7.11 -24.11 12.93
CA GLU A 210 -6.55 -24.45 14.24
C GLU A 210 -7.61 -24.38 15.33
N LYS A 211 -8.41 -23.30 15.38
CA LYS A 211 -9.52 -23.17 16.35
C LYS A 211 -10.61 -24.21 16.13
N THR A 212 -10.91 -24.56 14.88
CA THR A 212 -11.89 -25.59 14.55
C THR A 212 -11.41 -26.98 14.93
N HIS A 213 -10.10 -27.26 14.86
CA HIS A 213 -9.52 -28.48 15.41
C HIS A 213 -9.62 -28.52 16.94
N HIS A 214 -9.23 -27.44 17.63
CA HIS A 214 -9.35 -27.35 19.09
C HIS A 214 -10.81 -27.51 19.57
N LEU A 215 -11.77 -26.88 18.88
CA LEU A 215 -13.19 -27.00 19.19
C LEU A 215 -13.72 -28.43 19.02
N LYS A 216 -13.28 -29.15 17.98
CA LYS A 216 -13.61 -30.58 17.78
C LYS A 216 -13.07 -31.44 18.92
N THR A 217 -11.83 -31.24 19.33
CA THR A 217 -11.22 -31.98 20.46
C THR A 217 -11.94 -31.70 21.78
N ALA A 218 -12.18 -30.43 22.12
CA ALA A 218 -12.91 -30.06 23.33
C ALA A 218 -14.36 -30.58 23.32
N THR A 219 -15.03 -30.64 22.16
CA THR A 219 -16.36 -31.23 22.04
C THR A 219 -16.33 -32.74 22.29
N ALA A 220 -15.33 -33.46 21.77
CA ALA A 220 -15.16 -34.89 22.03
C ALA A 220 -14.85 -35.18 23.52
N GLU A 221 -14.04 -34.34 24.17
CA GLU A 221 -13.79 -34.41 25.61
C GLU A 221 -15.08 -34.18 26.43
N ILE A 222 -15.92 -33.23 26.04
CA ILE A 222 -17.22 -32.97 26.67
C ILE A 222 -18.16 -34.19 26.53
N GLU A 223 -18.25 -34.82 25.36
CA GLU A 223 -19.07 -36.04 25.22
C GLU A 223 -18.50 -37.23 26.02
N ASN A 224 -17.17 -37.41 26.04
CA ASN A 224 -16.55 -38.42 26.91
C ASN A 224 -16.90 -38.19 28.39
N LEU A 225 -16.76 -36.95 28.89
CA LEU A 225 -17.11 -36.59 30.26
C LEU A 225 -18.61 -36.78 30.55
N LYS A 226 -19.51 -36.48 29.60
CA LYS A 226 -20.94 -36.79 29.74
C LYS A 226 -21.18 -38.29 29.90
N THR A 227 -20.56 -39.13 29.07
CA THR A 227 -20.72 -40.59 29.19
C THR A 227 -20.19 -41.13 30.53
N GLU A 228 -19.09 -40.58 31.03
CA GLU A 228 -18.55 -40.95 32.34
C GLU A 228 -19.45 -40.49 33.50
N VAL A 229 -20.00 -39.27 33.45
CA VAL A 229 -21.00 -38.81 34.43
C VAL A 229 -22.26 -39.69 34.40
N SER A 230 -22.72 -40.12 33.21
CA SER A 230 -23.82 -41.08 33.07
C SER A 230 -23.48 -42.47 33.63
N ARG A 231 -22.22 -42.91 33.52
CA ARG A 231 -21.72 -44.16 34.11
C ARG A 231 -21.66 -44.07 35.64
N LEU A 232 -21.17 -42.96 36.19
CA LEU A 232 -21.03 -42.73 37.62
C LEU A 232 -22.39 -42.67 38.34
N ARG A 233 -23.39 -41.98 37.76
CA ARG A 233 -24.77 -41.95 38.30
C ARG A 233 -25.35 -43.35 38.52
N ARG A 234 -25.09 -44.29 37.59
CA ARG A 234 -25.56 -45.67 37.77
C ARG A 234 -24.94 -46.37 38.98
N TYR A 235 -23.67 -46.11 39.29
CA TYR A 235 -23.07 -46.65 40.52
C TYR A 235 -23.58 -45.95 41.77
N GLU A 236 -24.02 -44.69 41.68
CA GLU A 236 -24.71 -43.99 42.76
C GLU A 236 -26.08 -44.64 43.06
N ASP A 237 -26.87 -44.94 42.02
CA ASP A 237 -28.13 -45.69 42.14
C ASP A 237 -27.92 -47.13 42.69
N GLU A 238 -26.92 -47.85 42.18
CA GLU A 238 -26.54 -49.19 42.65
C GLU A 238 -26.04 -49.16 44.11
N LEU A 239 -25.27 -48.13 44.51
CA LEU A 239 -24.79 -47.94 45.89
C LEU A 239 -25.93 -47.61 46.87
N ASN A 240 -26.87 -46.74 46.47
CA ASN A 240 -28.05 -46.42 47.29
C ASN A 240 -28.90 -47.68 47.55
N THR A 241 -29.09 -48.51 46.52
CA THR A 241 -29.80 -49.80 46.64
C THR A 241 -29.14 -50.72 47.68
N VAL A 242 -27.81 -50.84 47.66
CA VAL A 242 -27.05 -51.65 48.65
C VAL A 242 -27.11 -51.05 50.06
N GLN A 243 -27.22 -49.72 50.21
CA GLN A 243 -27.42 -49.09 51.52
C GLN A 243 -28.80 -49.41 52.10
N ASP A 244 -29.87 -49.32 51.30
CA ASP A 244 -31.24 -49.68 51.70
C ASP A 244 -31.37 -51.17 52.08
N GLU A 245 -30.70 -52.06 51.34
CA GLU A 245 -30.59 -53.48 51.69
C GLU A 245 -29.87 -53.70 53.04
N MET A 246 -28.75 -53.01 53.28
CA MET A 246 -28.02 -53.10 54.55
C MET A 246 -28.83 -52.56 55.74
N GLU A 247 -29.52 -51.42 55.60
CA GLU A 247 -30.34 -50.87 56.68
C GLU A 247 -31.55 -51.78 56.96
N THR A 248 -32.15 -52.37 55.91
CA THR A 248 -33.21 -53.38 56.03
C THR A 248 -32.72 -54.63 56.78
N MET A 249 -31.56 -55.18 56.41
CA MET A 249 -30.95 -56.33 57.11
C MET A 249 -30.63 -55.98 58.56
N ARG A 250 -30.09 -54.80 58.83
CA ARG A 250 -29.77 -54.31 60.18
C ARG A 250 -31.02 -54.20 61.05
N HIS A 251 -32.11 -53.66 60.51
CA HIS A 251 -33.41 -53.62 61.19
C HIS A 251 -34.01 -55.02 61.41
N SER A 252 -33.79 -55.95 60.48
CA SER A 252 -34.19 -57.36 60.63
C SER A 252 -33.45 -58.03 61.79
N THR A 253 -32.11 -58.03 61.76
CA THR A 253 -31.26 -58.62 62.80
C THR A 253 -31.49 -57.98 64.18
N GLN A 254 -31.71 -56.66 64.24
CA GLN A 254 -32.00 -55.99 65.52
C GLN A 254 -33.39 -56.36 66.07
N ARG A 255 -34.39 -56.61 65.21
CA ARG A 255 -35.71 -57.10 65.61
C ARG A 255 -35.64 -58.54 66.12
N GLU A 256 -34.96 -59.41 65.39
CA GLU A 256 -34.73 -60.80 65.78
C GLU A 256 -33.98 -60.89 67.11
N LYS A 257 -32.89 -60.11 67.27
CA LYS A 257 -32.14 -60.00 68.53
C LYS A 257 -33.04 -59.55 69.69
N ALA A 258 -33.93 -58.58 69.47
CA ALA A 258 -34.88 -58.15 70.50
C ALA A 258 -35.89 -59.25 70.85
N GLN A 259 -36.43 -59.98 69.87
CA GLN A 259 -37.32 -61.11 70.09
C GLN A 259 -36.64 -62.24 70.88
N LEU A 260 -35.43 -62.63 70.49
CA LEU A 260 -34.62 -63.63 71.21
C LEU A 260 -34.29 -63.18 72.63
N SER A 261 -33.98 -61.90 72.84
CA SER A 261 -33.71 -61.34 74.18
C SER A 261 -34.96 -61.34 75.08
N CYS A 262 -36.15 -61.10 74.52
CA CYS A 262 -37.42 -61.22 75.25
C CYS A 262 -37.78 -62.68 75.56
N GLN A 263 -37.53 -63.61 74.63
CA GLN A 263 -37.73 -65.05 74.86
C GLN A 263 -36.78 -65.56 75.95
N LEU A 264 -35.50 -65.18 75.91
CA LEU A 264 -34.52 -65.52 76.94
C LEU A 264 -35.00 -65.03 78.32
N ALA A 265 -35.31 -63.74 78.45
CA ALA A 265 -35.80 -63.16 79.71
C ALA A 265 -37.06 -63.86 80.23
N HIS A 266 -37.98 -64.27 79.35
CA HIS A 266 -39.17 -65.04 79.73
C HIS A 266 -38.79 -66.42 80.29
N THR A 267 -37.91 -67.17 79.62
CA THR A 267 -37.43 -68.47 80.13
C THR A 267 -36.59 -68.36 81.39
N GLU A 268 -35.84 -67.27 81.58
CA GLU A 268 -35.11 -66.98 82.82
C GLU A 268 -36.06 -66.67 83.98
N GLU A 269 -37.20 -66.03 83.73
CA GLU A 269 -38.26 -65.82 84.71
C GLU A 269 -38.95 -67.14 85.09
N GLU A 270 -39.30 -67.98 84.10
CA GLU A 270 -39.85 -69.31 84.35
C GLU A 270 -38.90 -70.20 85.17
N VAL A 271 -37.61 -70.22 84.81
CA VAL A 271 -36.57 -70.93 85.57
C VAL A 271 -36.41 -70.38 86.98
N ARG A 272 -36.59 -69.06 87.19
CA ARG A 272 -36.54 -68.44 88.52
C ARG A 272 -37.76 -68.83 89.35
N HIS A 273 -38.97 -68.68 88.83
CA HIS A 273 -40.20 -69.14 89.49
C HIS A 273 -40.18 -70.63 89.81
N LEU A 274 -39.62 -71.47 88.94
CA LEU A 274 -39.44 -72.90 89.22
C LEU A 274 -38.42 -73.16 90.34
N LYS A 275 -37.29 -72.43 90.36
CA LYS A 275 -36.30 -72.49 91.45
C LYS A 275 -36.89 -72.01 92.78
N ASP A 276 -37.58 -70.88 92.79
CA ASP A 276 -38.23 -70.32 93.97
C ASP A 276 -39.29 -71.30 94.52
N LYS A 277 -40.07 -71.93 93.63
CA LYS A 277 -41.05 -72.96 94.00
C LYS A 277 -40.39 -74.22 94.57
N VAL A 278 -39.26 -74.67 94.01
CA VAL A 278 -38.48 -75.79 94.56
C VAL A 278 -37.93 -75.40 95.94
N PHE A 279 -37.31 -74.22 96.08
CA PHE A 279 -36.77 -73.73 97.35
C PHE A 279 -37.84 -73.58 98.44
N VAL A 280 -39.05 -73.12 98.10
CA VAL A 280 -40.18 -73.05 99.05
C VAL A 280 -40.70 -74.43 99.44
N LEU A 281 -40.65 -75.43 98.54
CA LEU A 281 -40.98 -76.82 98.88
C LEU A 281 -39.89 -77.45 99.77
N GLU A 282 -38.61 -77.22 99.47
CA GLU A 282 -37.47 -77.64 100.29
C GLU A 282 -37.49 -76.99 101.68
N GLN A 283 -37.75 -75.68 101.76
CA GLN A 283 -37.96 -74.98 103.04
C GLN A 283 -39.17 -75.49 103.79
N ARG A 284 -40.30 -75.78 103.12
CA ARG A 284 -41.47 -76.35 103.79
C ARG A 284 -41.14 -77.72 104.39
N ILE A 285 -40.45 -78.59 103.65
CA ILE A 285 -39.99 -79.89 104.15
C ILE A 285 -39.06 -79.69 105.36
N ALA A 286 -38.13 -78.72 105.32
CA ALA A 286 -37.23 -78.43 106.43
C ALA A 286 -37.95 -77.83 107.66
N LEU A 287 -38.99 -77.01 107.47
CA LEU A 287 -39.79 -76.40 108.54
C LEU A 287 -40.82 -77.35 109.12
N GLU A 288 -41.39 -78.26 108.33
CA GLU A 288 -42.17 -79.41 108.82
C GLU A 288 -41.32 -80.37 109.69
N THR A 289 -39.98 -80.20 109.70
CA THR A 289 -39.05 -80.88 110.61
C THR A 289 -38.40 -79.99 111.69
N ASN A 290 -38.69 -78.69 111.78
CA ASN A 290 -38.02 -77.79 112.72
C ASN A 290 -38.96 -76.73 113.34
N ASP A 291 -39.37 -76.97 114.59
CA ASP A 291 -40.56 -76.36 115.21
C ASP A 291 -40.27 -75.08 116.04
N GLN A 292 -39.06 -74.49 115.90
CA GLN A 292 -38.68 -73.22 116.54
C GLN A 292 -37.80 -72.36 115.62
N VAL A 293 -38.39 -71.30 115.04
CA VAL A 293 -37.65 -70.18 114.45
C VAL A 293 -37.50 -69.08 115.50
N THR A 294 -36.28 -68.58 115.66
CA THR A 294 -35.84 -67.68 116.73
C THR A 294 -35.83 -66.21 116.29
N VAL A 295 -35.70 -65.29 117.27
CA VAL A 295 -35.68 -63.85 117.00
C VAL A 295 -34.45 -63.43 116.18
N ASP A 296 -33.30 -64.07 116.41
CA ASP A 296 -32.04 -63.73 115.74
C ASP A 296 -32.04 -64.10 114.25
N GLU A 297 -32.71 -65.19 113.86
CA GLU A 297 -32.91 -65.55 112.45
C GLU A 297 -33.72 -64.48 111.71
N LYS A 298 -34.73 -63.91 112.37
CA LYS A 298 -35.57 -62.83 111.81
C LYS A 298 -34.81 -61.50 111.70
N ILE A 299 -33.84 -61.25 112.58
CA ILE A 299 -32.89 -60.13 112.44
C ILE A 299 -31.95 -60.38 111.25
N ALA A 300 -31.46 -61.62 111.08
CA ALA A 300 -30.61 -62.00 109.95
C ALA A 300 -31.33 -61.92 108.59
N ASP A 301 -32.64 -62.24 108.53
CA ASP A 301 -33.47 -62.00 107.35
C ASP A 301 -33.54 -60.52 106.98
N LEU A 302 -33.87 -59.65 107.94
CA LEU A 302 -33.96 -58.20 107.72
C LEU A 302 -32.61 -57.58 107.31
N MET A 303 -31.49 -58.09 107.84
CA MET A 303 -30.16 -57.68 107.38
C MET A 303 -29.88 -58.13 105.93
N ARG A 304 -30.26 -59.35 105.55
CA ARG A 304 -30.14 -59.83 104.15
C ARG A 304 -31.03 -59.03 103.20
N GLU A 305 -32.25 -58.69 103.60
CA GLU A 305 -33.15 -57.83 102.82
C GLU A 305 -32.56 -56.43 102.62
N ARG A 306 -32.06 -55.79 103.69
CA ARG A 306 -31.38 -54.50 103.60
C ARG A 306 -30.24 -54.52 102.59
N THR A 307 -29.32 -55.50 102.67
CA THR A 307 -28.19 -55.60 101.74
C THR A 307 -28.60 -55.95 100.30
N LEU A 308 -29.79 -56.54 100.09
CA LEU A 308 -30.38 -56.71 98.76
C LEU A 308 -30.94 -55.40 98.21
N LEU A 309 -31.62 -54.60 99.03
CA LEU A 309 -32.16 -53.30 98.65
C LEU A 309 -31.05 -52.27 98.38
N GLU A 310 -29.98 -52.28 99.18
CA GLU A 310 -28.80 -51.43 98.97
C GLU A 310 -28.12 -51.71 97.62
N ARG A 311 -27.96 -53.00 97.23
CA ARG A 311 -27.46 -53.35 95.89
C ARG A 311 -28.38 -52.90 94.76
N LYS A 312 -29.70 -53.11 94.88
CA LYS A 312 -30.66 -52.66 93.87
C LYS A 312 -30.66 -51.13 93.68
N LEU A 313 -30.39 -50.38 94.75
CA LEU A 313 -30.24 -48.92 94.66
C LEU A 313 -28.96 -48.53 93.90
N GLU A 314 -27.84 -49.18 94.20
CA GLU A 314 -26.56 -48.96 93.51
C GLU A 314 -26.62 -49.35 92.02
N GLU A 315 -27.26 -50.48 91.71
CA GLU A 315 -27.55 -50.94 90.33
C GLU A 315 -28.40 -49.90 89.57
N ALA A 316 -29.44 -49.34 90.19
CA ALA A 316 -30.26 -48.28 89.60
C ALA A 316 -29.48 -46.97 89.40
N HIS A 317 -28.58 -46.61 90.33
CA HIS A 317 -27.70 -45.44 90.20
C HIS A 317 -26.71 -45.60 89.04
N LEU A 318 -26.11 -46.79 88.87
CA LEU A 318 -25.25 -47.12 87.72
C LEU A 318 -26.01 -46.98 86.40
N HIS A 319 -27.19 -47.60 86.27
CA HIS A 319 -28.00 -47.48 85.04
C HIS A 319 -28.40 -46.04 84.71
N LEU A 320 -28.73 -45.21 85.72
CA LEU A 320 -29.00 -43.79 85.51
C LEU A 320 -27.75 -43.00 85.07
N SER A 321 -26.56 -43.40 85.53
CA SER A 321 -25.28 -42.82 85.09
C SER A 321 -24.95 -43.18 83.63
N ASP A 322 -25.16 -44.43 83.23
CA ASP A 322 -24.97 -44.90 81.85
C ASP A 322 -25.94 -44.21 80.87
N ILE A 323 -27.21 -44.06 81.27
CA ILE A 323 -28.20 -43.29 80.51
C ILE A 323 -27.74 -41.83 80.41
N LYS A 324 -27.35 -41.19 81.51
CA LYS A 324 -26.92 -39.79 81.52
C LYS A 324 -25.71 -39.54 80.61
N THR A 325 -24.68 -40.38 80.68
CA THR A 325 -23.46 -40.26 79.86
C THR A 325 -23.75 -40.49 78.37
N SER A 326 -24.58 -41.50 78.04
CA SER A 326 -25.07 -41.75 76.68
C SER A 326 -25.83 -40.56 76.10
N TRP A 327 -26.74 -39.96 76.87
CA TRP A 327 -27.49 -38.77 76.45
C TRP A 327 -26.58 -37.54 76.30
N SER A 328 -25.63 -37.31 77.20
CA SER A 328 -24.63 -36.24 77.03
C SER A 328 -23.79 -36.41 75.76
N GLY A 329 -23.33 -37.63 75.46
CA GLY A 329 -22.60 -37.91 74.21
C GLY A 329 -23.45 -37.64 72.95
N LYS A 330 -24.74 -38.00 72.98
CA LYS A 330 -25.66 -37.72 71.88
C LYS A 330 -25.96 -36.23 71.72
N ILE A 331 -26.05 -35.47 72.82
CA ILE A 331 -26.19 -34.01 72.81
C ILE A 331 -24.95 -33.38 72.14
N SER A 332 -23.73 -33.70 72.58
CA SER A 332 -22.51 -33.10 72.00
C SER A 332 -22.26 -33.50 70.54
N SER A 333 -22.76 -34.67 70.10
CA SER A 333 -22.79 -35.03 68.68
C SER A 333 -23.74 -34.10 67.87
N LEU A 334 -24.94 -33.82 68.40
CA LEU A 334 -25.90 -32.92 67.77
C LEU A 334 -25.42 -31.46 67.79
N GLU A 335 -24.84 -30.98 68.89
CA GLU A 335 -24.21 -29.65 68.98
C GLU A 335 -23.10 -29.49 67.93
N THR A 336 -22.28 -30.53 67.75
CA THR A 336 -21.23 -30.56 66.70
C THR A 336 -21.84 -30.52 65.30
N GLN A 337 -22.94 -31.25 65.05
CA GLN A 337 -23.62 -31.26 63.75
C GLN A 337 -24.28 -29.91 63.43
N VAL A 338 -24.98 -29.31 64.40
CA VAL A 338 -25.56 -27.96 64.29
C VAL A 338 -24.45 -26.94 64.02
N GLY A 339 -23.34 -26.98 64.76
CA GLY A 339 -22.20 -26.08 64.54
C GLY A 339 -21.53 -26.22 63.17
N ARG A 340 -21.60 -27.40 62.53
CA ARG A 340 -21.17 -27.60 61.12
C ARG A 340 -22.17 -26.98 60.15
N LEU A 341 -23.47 -27.28 60.30
CA LEU A 341 -24.54 -26.76 59.45
C LEU A 341 -24.64 -25.22 59.52
N SER A 342 -24.50 -24.62 60.70
CA SER A 342 -24.48 -23.16 60.86
C SER A 342 -23.29 -22.50 60.15
N ARG A 343 -22.12 -23.17 60.10
CA ARG A 343 -20.96 -22.68 59.33
C ARG A 343 -21.22 -22.79 57.84
N GLN A 344 -21.66 -23.96 57.36
CA GLN A 344 -21.97 -24.20 55.95
C GLN A 344 -23.01 -23.20 55.41
N ALA A 345 -24.09 -22.95 56.16
CA ALA A 345 -25.10 -21.96 55.79
C ALA A 345 -24.54 -20.53 55.69
N GLY A 346 -23.54 -20.19 56.50
CA GLY A 346 -22.80 -18.93 56.42
C GLY A 346 -21.89 -18.84 55.18
N GLU A 347 -21.20 -19.93 54.85
CA GLU A 347 -20.31 -20.07 53.69
C GLU A 347 -21.11 -20.02 52.37
N GLU A 348 -22.19 -20.81 52.24
CA GLU A 348 -23.15 -20.73 51.13
C GLU A 348 -23.80 -19.34 51.03
N GLY A 349 -24.08 -18.71 52.18
CA GLY A 349 -24.63 -17.36 52.27
C GLY A 349 -23.64 -16.26 51.87
N LEU A 350 -22.33 -16.55 51.80
CA LEU A 350 -21.30 -15.68 51.23
C LEU A 350 -21.14 -15.94 49.73
N GLU A 351 -21.03 -17.20 49.33
CA GLU A 351 -20.84 -17.58 47.92
C GLU A 351 -22.02 -17.15 47.04
N ARG A 352 -23.25 -17.31 47.54
CA ARG A 352 -24.47 -16.82 46.86
C ARG A 352 -24.41 -15.31 46.56
N ARG A 353 -23.81 -14.50 47.45
CA ARG A 353 -23.62 -13.06 47.22
C ARG A 353 -22.54 -12.76 46.18
N ARG A 354 -21.40 -13.47 46.23
CA ARG A 354 -20.34 -13.37 45.20
C ARG A 354 -20.91 -13.66 43.80
N VAL A 355 -21.67 -14.74 43.66
CA VAL A 355 -22.30 -15.14 42.38
C VAL A 355 -23.35 -14.11 41.92
N GLU A 356 -24.15 -13.53 42.84
CA GLU A 356 -25.12 -12.48 42.51
C GLU A 356 -24.42 -11.17 42.05
N GLU A 357 -23.31 -10.79 42.67
CA GLU A 357 -22.48 -9.64 42.28
C GLU A 357 -21.81 -9.83 40.90
N GLU A 358 -21.30 -11.02 40.61
CA GLU A 358 -20.71 -11.36 39.31
C GLU A 358 -21.78 -11.39 38.21
N LYS A 359 -22.93 -12.01 38.47
CA LYS A 359 -24.10 -12.03 37.60
C LYS A 359 -24.57 -10.62 37.23
N GLU A 360 -24.65 -9.69 38.18
CA GLU A 360 -25.06 -8.31 37.88
C GLU A 360 -23.96 -7.53 37.13
N ARG A 361 -22.66 -7.78 37.39
CA ARG A 361 -21.56 -7.25 36.54
C ARG A 361 -21.65 -7.74 35.10
N LEU A 362 -21.85 -9.04 34.88
CA LEU A 362 -21.98 -9.62 33.54
C LEU A 362 -23.19 -9.04 32.80
N LYS A 363 -24.33 -8.92 33.48
CA LYS A 363 -25.56 -8.28 32.97
C LYS A 363 -25.38 -6.80 32.64
N GLN A 364 -24.56 -6.06 33.39
CA GLN A 364 -24.17 -4.69 33.03
C GLN A 364 -23.25 -4.65 31.80
N ARG A 365 -22.30 -5.58 31.68
CA ARG A 365 -21.41 -5.67 30.49
C ARG A 365 -22.16 -6.08 29.23
N ILE A 366 -23.16 -6.96 29.33
CA ILE A 366 -24.07 -7.31 28.23
C ILE A 366 -24.79 -6.05 27.73
N LYS A 367 -25.44 -5.29 28.61
CA LYS A 367 -26.10 -4.01 28.25
C LYS A 367 -25.17 -3.00 27.59
N GLN A 368 -23.92 -2.93 28.03
CA GLN A 368 -22.94 -2.06 27.41
C GLN A 368 -22.60 -2.50 25.98
N LEU A 369 -22.45 -3.81 25.74
CA LEU A 369 -22.19 -4.39 24.43
C LEU A 369 -23.40 -4.28 23.49
N GLU A 370 -24.63 -4.42 24.01
CA GLU A 370 -25.88 -4.20 23.25
C GLU A 370 -25.93 -2.76 22.68
N VAL A 371 -25.60 -1.75 23.50
CA VAL A 371 -25.53 -0.35 23.06
C VAL A 371 -24.35 -0.11 22.10
N GLU A 372 -23.20 -0.75 22.32
CA GLU A 372 -22.04 -0.66 21.43
C GLU A 372 -22.32 -1.26 20.04
N VAL A 373 -23.06 -2.38 19.97
CA VAL A 373 -23.53 -2.98 18.71
C VAL A 373 -24.50 -2.04 17.99
N GLU A 374 -25.47 -1.45 18.70
CA GLU A 374 -26.46 -0.55 18.08
C GLU A 374 -25.80 0.71 17.48
N VAL A 375 -24.84 1.32 18.19
CA VAL A 375 -24.06 2.45 17.65
C VAL A 375 -23.24 2.03 16.42
N ASN A 376 -22.65 0.83 16.42
CA ASN A 376 -21.90 0.32 15.26
C ASN A 376 -22.82 0.05 14.06
N ASN A 377 -24.05 -0.45 14.27
CA ASN A 377 -25.05 -0.62 13.21
C ASN A 377 -25.40 0.71 12.52
N VAL A 378 -25.65 1.77 13.31
CA VAL A 378 -25.91 3.13 12.78
C VAL A 378 -24.71 3.67 12.01
N VAL A 379 -23.48 3.44 12.49
CA VAL A 379 -22.24 3.84 11.80
C VAL A 379 -22.04 3.08 10.49
N LEU A 380 -22.39 1.79 10.42
CA LEU A 380 -22.36 1.00 9.19
C LEU A 380 -23.38 1.52 8.17
N ALA A 381 -24.65 1.64 8.55
CA ALA A 381 -25.69 2.18 7.67
C ALA A 381 -25.36 3.59 7.13
N THR A 382 -24.71 4.43 7.94
CA THR A 382 -24.22 5.76 7.53
C THR A 382 -23.09 5.68 6.50
N LYS A 383 -22.20 4.68 6.59
CA LYS A 383 -21.15 4.42 5.59
C LYS A 383 -21.72 3.86 4.30
N ASP A 384 -22.66 2.92 4.40
CA ASP A 384 -23.31 2.31 3.23
C ASP A 384 -24.11 3.35 2.44
N ALA A 385 -24.85 4.23 3.12
CA ALA A 385 -25.51 5.40 2.52
C ALA A 385 -24.56 6.49 2.01
N LYS A 386 -23.25 6.39 2.26
CA LYS A 386 -22.22 7.18 1.57
C LYS A 386 -21.64 6.44 0.36
N LEU A 387 -21.39 5.13 0.48
CA LEU A 387 -20.91 4.30 -0.62
C LEU A 387 -21.92 4.24 -1.77
N LEU A 388 -23.23 4.16 -1.47
CA LEU A 388 -24.29 4.21 -2.47
C LEU A 388 -24.23 5.51 -3.28
N ARG A 389 -24.20 6.68 -2.61
CA ARG A 389 -24.07 7.99 -3.28
C ARG A 389 -22.78 8.11 -4.09
N MET A 390 -21.65 7.64 -3.56
CA MET A 390 -20.40 7.62 -4.32
C MET A 390 -20.42 6.66 -5.51
N THR A 391 -21.37 5.71 -5.57
CA THR A 391 -21.62 4.85 -6.73
C THR A 391 -22.53 5.56 -7.73
N GLU A 392 -23.58 6.23 -7.26
CA GLU A 392 -24.46 7.10 -8.05
C GLU A 392 -23.65 8.23 -8.75
N ASP A 393 -22.75 8.90 -8.02
CA ASP A 393 -21.80 9.90 -8.54
C ASP A 393 -20.91 9.33 -9.67
N ILE A 394 -20.45 8.08 -9.52
CA ILE A 394 -19.59 7.38 -10.50
C ILE A 394 -20.37 7.00 -11.76
N ASP A 395 -21.60 6.49 -11.60
CA ASP A 395 -22.47 6.14 -12.73
C ASP A 395 -22.92 7.39 -13.51
N GLU A 396 -23.17 8.52 -12.83
CA GLU A 396 -23.47 9.80 -13.48
C GLU A 396 -22.26 10.30 -14.30
N MET A 397 -21.05 10.36 -13.71
CA MET A 397 -19.83 10.70 -14.45
C MET A 397 -19.54 9.74 -15.61
N ALA A 398 -19.87 8.45 -15.47
CA ALA A 398 -19.72 7.47 -16.55
C ALA A 398 -20.73 7.70 -17.70
N MET A 399 -21.95 8.15 -17.39
CA MET A 399 -22.92 8.58 -18.39
C MET A 399 -22.47 9.86 -19.11
N GLU A 400 -22.00 10.87 -18.37
CA GLU A 400 -21.46 12.11 -18.96
C GLU A 400 -20.29 11.81 -19.92
N LEU A 401 -19.30 11.03 -19.49
CA LEU A 401 -18.16 10.64 -20.33
C LEU A 401 -18.58 9.87 -21.59
N LYS A 402 -19.62 9.03 -21.49
CA LYS A 402 -20.19 8.29 -22.62
C LYS A 402 -20.92 9.21 -23.61
N GLN A 403 -21.65 10.21 -23.11
CA GLN A 403 -22.32 11.21 -23.94
C GLN A 403 -21.31 12.17 -24.60
N LEU A 404 -20.27 12.59 -23.87
CA LEU A 404 -19.20 13.44 -24.40
C LEU A 404 -18.43 12.72 -25.51
N ARG A 405 -18.10 11.43 -25.32
CA ARG A 405 -17.54 10.57 -26.37
C ARG A 405 -18.45 10.52 -27.60
N ALA A 406 -19.76 10.32 -27.42
CA ALA A 406 -20.70 10.26 -28.53
C ALA A 406 -20.80 11.59 -29.32
N SER A 407 -20.66 12.74 -28.65
CA SER A 407 -20.54 14.05 -29.33
C SER A 407 -19.26 14.13 -30.17
N VAL A 408 -18.12 13.78 -29.59
CA VAL A 408 -16.82 13.80 -30.28
C VAL A 408 -16.81 12.82 -31.46
N ASP A 409 -17.35 11.60 -31.30
CA ASP A 409 -17.46 10.63 -32.39
C ASP A 409 -18.38 11.15 -33.52
N TYR A 410 -19.47 11.87 -33.19
CA TYR A 410 -20.34 12.53 -34.16
C TYR A 410 -19.63 13.68 -34.91
N GLU A 411 -18.96 14.59 -34.19
CA GLU A 411 -18.20 15.71 -34.76
C GLU A 411 -17.09 15.20 -35.69
N VAL A 412 -16.37 14.15 -35.27
CA VAL A 412 -15.33 13.48 -36.06
C VAL A 412 -15.91 12.85 -37.33
N ASP A 413 -17.11 12.26 -37.28
CA ASP A 413 -17.80 11.74 -38.47
C ASP A 413 -18.36 12.85 -39.38
N GLU A 414 -18.75 14.00 -38.84
CA GLU A 414 -19.12 15.18 -39.63
C GLU A 414 -17.89 15.74 -40.37
N PHE A 415 -16.76 15.94 -39.68
CA PHE A 415 -15.51 16.36 -40.33
C PHE A 415 -15.04 15.37 -41.40
N LYS A 416 -15.17 14.05 -41.20
CA LYS A 416 -14.88 13.04 -42.25
C LYS A 416 -15.75 13.26 -43.49
N ARG A 417 -17.06 13.47 -43.34
CA ARG A 417 -17.98 13.75 -44.46
C ARG A 417 -17.60 15.05 -45.17
N GLN A 418 -17.22 16.07 -44.42
CA GLN A 418 -16.80 17.36 -44.97
C GLN A 418 -15.52 17.23 -45.80
N ILE A 419 -14.53 16.47 -45.32
CA ILE A 419 -13.28 16.17 -46.05
C ILE A 419 -13.54 15.36 -47.33
N VAL A 420 -14.47 14.40 -47.31
CA VAL A 420 -14.89 13.67 -48.51
C VAL A 420 -15.58 14.60 -49.51
N SER A 421 -16.53 15.41 -49.05
CA SER A 421 -17.22 16.42 -49.87
C SER A 421 -16.25 17.40 -50.55
N TYR A 422 -15.23 17.88 -49.83
CA TYR A 422 -14.19 18.73 -50.43
C TYR A 422 -13.31 17.99 -51.45
N ARG A 423 -13.00 16.71 -51.24
CA ARG A 423 -12.26 15.89 -52.21
C ARG A 423 -13.06 15.63 -53.48
N ASP A 424 -14.37 15.40 -53.36
CA ASP A 424 -15.26 15.09 -54.49
C ASP A 424 -15.63 16.35 -55.31
N MET A 425 -15.03 17.51 -55.00
CA MET A 425 -15.17 18.79 -55.71
C MET A 425 -13.89 19.26 -56.43
N GLU A 426 -12.78 18.51 -56.37
CA GLU A 426 -11.53 18.74 -57.14
C GLU A 426 -11.38 17.80 -58.35
#